data_AF-A0ABD2HT83-F1
#
_entry.id   AF-A0ABD2HT83-F1
#
_cell.length_a   1.000
_cell.length_b   1.000
_cell.length_c   1.000
_cell.angle_alpha   90.00
_cell.angle_beta   90.00
_cell.angle_gamma   90.00
#
_symmetry.space_group_name_H-M   'P 1'
#
loop_
_entity.id
_entity.type
_entity.pdbx_description
1 polymer ?
#
loop_
_entity_poly.entity_id
_entity_poly.type
_entity_poly.pdbx_seq_one_letter_code
_entity_poly.pdbx_strand_id
1 'polypeptide(L)'
;MHVKVVLLQLLSPFLCAVNAEFSADFRVFIHNRYGISVVHQLERGDLGPDGSTGGRAQGAAPSADEAAIIVHGVSNKITRFNGIMNALRARGIEAYGTTWGDGGTTPVGLVELKCAYVKQIRSMIIAVREYTGKKVDVIAYSMGSPLARKAILGGICVDTRELLGVPLTEHVDTFLSVAGSEFLADVNSRTHYEGTATFSIFSTEDEKIGYRTCSRLSSPIVGGTGFVKKLEMSHDEVLDKTMEMQINFIKRHKPK
;
A
#
# COMPACT_ATOMS: atom_id res chain seq x y z
N MET A 1 14.96 9.24 -68.59
CA MET A 1 14.72 9.92 -67.30
C MET A 1 13.67 9.15 -66.53
N HIS A 2 14.05 8.36 -65.54
CA HIS A 2 13.13 7.66 -64.63
C HIS A 2 13.52 8.03 -63.20
N VAL A 3 12.76 8.94 -62.60
CA VAL A 3 12.92 9.34 -61.20
C VAL A 3 12.19 8.30 -60.36
N LYS A 4 12.94 7.48 -59.61
CA LYS A 4 12.36 6.64 -58.56
C LYS A 4 12.06 7.54 -57.36
N VAL A 5 10.77 7.79 -57.12
CA VAL A 5 10.28 8.35 -55.86
C VAL A 5 10.33 7.23 -54.82
N VAL A 6 11.27 7.32 -53.89
CA VAL A 6 11.31 6.43 -52.72
C VAL A 6 10.37 7.03 -51.68
N LEU A 7 9.26 6.33 -51.45
CA LEU A 7 8.25 6.67 -50.45
C LEU A 7 8.84 6.44 -49.04
N LEU A 8 9.11 7.52 -48.32
CA LEU A 8 9.54 7.46 -46.92
C LEU A 8 8.32 7.05 -46.06
N GLN A 9 8.23 5.79 -45.67
CA GLN A 9 7.22 5.33 -44.71
C GLN A 9 7.54 5.94 -43.34
N LEU A 10 6.72 6.91 -42.92
CA LEU A 10 6.72 7.44 -41.56
C LEU A 10 6.32 6.30 -40.60
N LEU A 11 7.30 5.78 -39.85
CA LEU A 11 7.08 4.93 -38.69
C LEU A 11 6.28 5.75 -37.67
N SER A 12 4.98 5.47 -37.59
CA SER A 12 4.13 5.95 -36.50
C SER A 12 4.72 5.42 -35.18
N PRO A 13 5.12 6.27 -34.23
CA PRO A 13 5.54 5.79 -32.93
C PRO A 13 4.32 5.16 -32.27
N PHE A 14 4.36 3.84 -32.13
CA PHE A 14 3.43 3.11 -31.29
C PHE A 14 3.61 3.67 -29.87
N LEU A 15 2.74 4.59 -29.47
CA LEU A 15 2.64 5.07 -28.10
C LEU A 15 2.28 3.86 -27.24
N CYS A 16 3.30 3.21 -26.68
CA CYS A 16 3.10 2.35 -25.53
C CYS A 16 2.56 3.25 -24.42
N ALA A 17 1.24 3.18 -24.19
CA ALA A 17 0.64 3.78 -23.02
C ALA A 17 1.26 3.11 -21.78
N VAL A 18 2.11 3.84 -21.09
CA VAL A 18 2.82 3.39 -19.90
C VAL A 18 1.81 3.35 -18.74
N ASN A 19 1.16 2.20 -18.55
CA ASN A 19 0.03 2.06 -17.62
C ASN A 19 0.45 1.66 -16.19
N ALA A 20 1.41 2.37 -15.61
CA ALA A 20 1.46 2.47 -14.13
C ALA A 20 2.28 3.68 -13.68
N GLU A 21 1.54 4.78 -13.62
CA GLU A 21 1.90 6.04 -13.01
C GLU A 21 0.63 6.52 -12.28
N PHE A 22 0.75 7.48 -11.37
CA PHE A 22 -0.44 8.14 -10.86
C PHE A 22 -1.22 8.79 -12.01
N SER A 23 -2.55 8.88 -11.86
CA SER A 23 -3.33 9.67 -12.80
C SER A 23 -2.84 11.11 -12.79
N ALA A 24 -2.92 11.78 -13.95
CA ALA A 24 -2.45 13.16 -14.10
C ALA A 24 -3.09 14.10 -13.06
N ASP A 25 -4.36 13.89 -12.73
CA ASP A 25 -5.09 14.68 -11.73
C ASP A 25 -4.51 14.51 -10.32
N PHE A 26 -4.28 13.27 -9.88
CA PHE A 26 -3.70 13.01 -8.56
C PHE A 26 -2.25 13.48 -8.48
N ARG A 27 -1.49 13.30 -9.55
CA ARG A 27 -0.11 13.80 -9.67
C ARG A 27 -0.05 15.33 -9.57
N VAL A 28 -0.93 16.04 -10.28
CA VAL A 28 -1.04 17.51 -10.21
C VAL A 28 -1.47 17.97 -8.81
N PHE A 29 -2.39 17.25 -8.17
CA PHE A 29 -2.76 17.52 -6.78
C PHE A 29 -1.55 17.42 -5.84
N ILE A 30 -0.79 16.32 -5.90
CA ILE A 30 0.39 16.13 -5.05
C ILE A 30 1.42 17.23 -5.33
N HIS A 31 1.68 17.53 -6.60
CA HIS A 31 2.60 18.58 -7.01
C HIS A 31 2.22 19.94 -6.42
N ASN A 32 0.96 20.35 -6.58
CA ASN A 32 0.49 21.67 -6.15
C ASN A 32 0.42 21.78 -4.62
N ARG A 33 0.15 20.68 -3.93
CA ARG A 33 -0.02 20.66 -2.47
C ARG A 33 1.29 20.49 -1.70
N TYR A 34 2.18 19.62 -2.19
CA TYR A 34 3.37 19.17 -1.46
C TYR A 34 4.69 19.39 -2.22
N GLY A 35 4.62 19.78 -3.50
CA GLY A 35 5.78 20.00 -4.35
C GLY A 35 6.28 18.76 -5.08
N ILE A 36 7.13 18.99 -6.07
CA ILE A 36 7.65 17.96 -6.99
C ILE A 36 8.48 16.87 -6.29
N SER A 37 9.13 17.17 -5.17
CA SER A 37 9.91 16.17 -4.42
C SER A 37 9.02 15.05 -3.87
N VAL A 38 7.83 15.39 -3.38
CA VAL A 38 6.85 14.42 -2.87
C VAL A 38 6.22 13.64 -4.02
N VAL A 39 6.00 14.28 -5.19
CA VAL A 39 5.61 13.56 -6.40
C VAL A 39 6.62 12.47 -6.73
N HIS A 40 7.90 12.80 -6.86
CA HIS A 40 8.93 11.81 -7.18
C HIS A 40 9.04 10.70 -6.13
N GLN A 41 8.91 11.06 -4.85
CA GLN A 41 8.94 10.09 -3.75
C GLN A 41 7.79 9.08 -3.83
N LEU A 42 6.58 9.52 -4.19
CA LEU A 42 5.39 8.66 -4.22
C LEU A 42 5.19 7.96 -5.57
N GLU A 43 5.49 8.64 -6.67
CA GLU A 43 5.26 8.15 -8.03
C GLU A 43 6.26 7.06 -8.41
N ARG A 44 7.49 7.15 -7.88
CA ARG A 44 8.56 6.17 -8.12
C ARG A 44 8.79 5.90 -9.61
N GLY A 45 8.89 6.98 -10.39
CA GLY A 45 9.15 6.91 -11.83
C GLY A 45 10.45 6.17 -12.19
N ASP A 46 11.39 6.04 -11.24
CA ASP A 46 12.58 5.19 -11.37
C ASP A 46 12.28 3.69 -11.53
N LEU A 47 11.10 3.24 -11.10
CA LEU A 47 10.63 1.87 -11.23
C LEU A 47 9.66 1.67 -12.41
N GLY A 48 9.38 2.72 -13.18
CA GLY A 48 8.43 2.67 -14.29
C GLY A 48 7.06 2.12 -13.84
N PRO A 49 6.46 1.16 -14.58
CA PRO A 49 5.16 0.58 -14.25
C PRO A 49 5.08 -0.10 -12.87
N ASP A 50 6.20 -0.39 -12.23
CA ASP A 50 6.18 -0.97 -10.90
C ASP A 50 6.22 0.09 -9.78
N GLY A 51 6.26 1.38 -10.13
CA GLY A 51 6.45 2.46 -9.17
C GLY A 51 5.21 2.73 -8.33
N SER A 52 4.09 3.02 -8.97
CA SER A 52 2.89 3.47 -8.28
C SER A 52 1.61 3.25 -9.09
N THR A 53 0.47 3.33 -8.40
CA THR A 53 -0.85 3.32 -9.02
C THR A 53 -1.82 4.12 -8.16
N GLY A 54 -2.77 4.82 -8.79
CA GLY A 54 -3.80 5.56 -8.07
C GLY A 54 -4.19 6.85 -8.77
N GLY A 55 -5.20 7.52 -8.19
CA GLY A 55 -5.82 8.71 -8.76
C GLY A 55 -7.01 8.37 -9.65
N ARG A 56 -7.87 9.37 -9.86
CA ARG A 56 -9.09 9.21 -10.64
C ARG A 56 -8.78 9.17 -12.14
N ALA A 57 -9.59 8.42 -12.89
CA ALA A 57 -9.56 8.49 -14.34
C ALA A 57 -9.86 9.93 -14.80
N GLN A 58 -9.29 10.32 -15.94
CA GLN A 58 -9.44 11.69 -16.45
C GLN A 58 -10.93 12.02 -16.67
N GLY A 59 -11.39 13.12 -16.06
CA GLY A 59 -12.80 13.56 -16.13
C GLY A 59 -13.77 12.76 -15.25
N ALA A 60 -13.30 11.79 -14.46
CA ALA A 60 -14.14 11.11 -13.49
C ALA A 60 -14.48 12.06 -12.32
N ALA A 61 -15.74 12.06 -11.92
CA ALA A 61 -16.17 12.74 -10.70
C ALA A 61 -15.43 12.14 -9.47
N PRO A 62 -15.28 12.90 -8.37
CA PRO A 62 -14.88 12.34 -7.11
C PRO A 62 -15.73 11.11 -6.77
N SER A 63 -15.12 9.97 -6.48
CA SER A 63 -15.91 8.78 -6.12
C SER A 63 -16.73 9.12 -4.87
N ALA A 64 -17.98 8.66 -4.81
CA ALA A 64 -18.76 8.65 -3.58
C ALA A 64 -18.21 7.63 -2.57
N ASP A 65 -17.33 6.72 -3.01
CA ASP A 65 -16.89 5.53 -2.27
C ASP A 65 -15.54 5.69 -1.55
N GLU A 66 -15.25 4.70 -0.71
CA GLU A 66 -14.02 4.52 0.09
C GLU A 66 -12.73 4.62 -0.75
N ALA A 67 -11.61 4.93 -0.09
CA ALA A 67 -10.30 4.98 -0.71
C ALA A 67 -9.35 4.01 0.01
N ALA A 68 -8.88 2.99 -0.71
CA ALA A 68 -8.01 1.95 -0.18
C ALA A 68 -6.56 2.14 -0.64
N ILE A 69 -5.63 1.98 0.30
CA ILE A 69 -4.19 2.08 0.10
C ILE A 69 -3.58 0.71 0.37
N ILE A 70 -2.87 0.17 -0.62
CA ILE A 70 -2.10 -1.06 -0.45
C ILE A 70 -0.67 -0.71 -0.03
N VAL A 71 -0.23 -1.32 1.07
CA VAL A 71 1.16 -1.29 1.52
C VAL A 71 1.74 -2.69 1.35
N HIS A 72 2.56 -2.87 0.31
CA HIS A 72 3.11 -4.18 -0.03
C HIS A 72 4.13 -4.68 1.02
N GLY A 73 4.41 -5.98 0.96
CA GLY A 73 5.44 -6.63 1.77
C GLY A 73 6.84 -6.51 1.19
N VAL A 74 7.83 -6.99 1.92
CA VAL A 74 9.21 -7.11 1.44
C VAL A 74 9.28 -7.91 0.12
N SER A 75 10.30 -7.66 -0.70
CA SER A 75 10.52 -8.29 -2.02
C SER A 75 9.40 -8.10 -3.06
N ASN A 76 8.37 -7.30 -2.76
CA ASN A 76 7.26 -7.04 -3.67
C ASN A 76 7.34 -5.63 -4.24
N LYS A 77 6.61 -5.41 -5.34
CA LYS A 77 6.27 -4.11 -5.90
C LYS A 77 4.75 -3.99 -5.99
N ILE A 78 4.24 -2.78 -6.19
CA ILE A 78 2.80 -2.54 -6.17
C ILE A 78 2.03 -3.31 -7.24
N THR A 79 2.67 -3.62 -8.37
CA THR A 79 2.09 -4.40 -9.48
C THR A 79 1.69 -5.82 -9.10
N ARG A 80 2.30 -6.42 -8.07
CA ARG A 80 1.88 -7.72 -7.51
C ARG A 80 0.43 -7.69 -7.01
N PHE A 81 -0.07 -6.51 -6.68
CA PHE A 81 -1.39 -6.28 -6.10
C PHE A 81 -2.41 -5.80 -7.15
N ASN A 82 -2.07 -5.80 -8.44
CA ASN A 82 -3.00 -5.38 -9.50
C ASN A 82 -4.34 -6.13 -9.46
N GLY A 83 -4.34 -7.42 -9.09
CA GLY A 83 -5.57 -8.21 -8.90
C GLY A 83 -6.52 -7.59 -7.87
N ILE A 84 -6.05 -7.35 -6.64
CA ILE A 84 -6.88 -6.75 -5.59
C ILE A 84 -7.23 -5.29 -5.90
N MET A 85 -6.29 -4.52 -6.48
CA MET A 85 -6.54 -3.14 -6.89
C MET A 85 -7.69 -3.05 -7.90
N ASN A 86 -7.69 -3.93 -8.91
CA ASN A 86 -8.75 -3.96 -9.92
C ASN A 86 -10.07 -4.44 -9.32
N ALA A 87 -10.03 -5.41 -8.40
CA ALA A 87 -11.22 -5.90 -7.71
C ALA A 87 -11.86 -4.85 -6.77
N LEU A 88 -11.05 -4.00 -6.13
CA LEU A 88 -11.48 -2.84 -5.35
C LEU A 88 -12.15 -1.80 -6.27
N ARG A 89 -11.48 -1.42 -7.37
CA ARG A 89 -11.99 -0.44 -8.35
C ARG A 89 -13.30 -0.89 -8.99
N ALA A 90 -13.42 -2.17 -9.34
CA ALA A 90 -14.67 -2.76 -9.85
C ALA A 90 -15.84 -2.66 -8.87
N ARG A 91 -15.58 -2.39 -7.58
CA ARG A 91 -16.57 -2.22 -6.51
C ARG A 91 -16.73 -0.77 -6.06
N GLY A 92 -16.20 0.18 -6.84
CA GLY A 92 -16.31 1.63 -6.60
C GLY A 92 -15.16 2.23 -5.78
N ILE A 93 -14.32 1.40 -5.16
CA ILE A 93 -13.27 1.86 -4.24
C ILE A 93 -12.09 2.44 -5.02
N GLU A 94 -11.70 3.66 -4.70
CA GLU A 94 -10.49 4.25 -5.26
C GLU A 94 -9.26 3.54 -4.66
N ALA A 95 -8.47 2.86 -5.50
CA ALA A 95 -7.36 2.02 -5.04
C ALA A 95 -5.99 2.63 -5.39
N TYR A 96 -5.12 2.74 -4.38
CA TYR A 96 -3.87 3.47 -4.40
C TYR A 96 -2.69 2.64 -3.88
N GLY A 97 -1.49 2.90 -4.37
CA GLY A 97 -0.28 2.39 -3.76
C GLY A 97 1.00 2.92 -4.40
N THR A 98 2.09 2.82 -3.64
CA THR A 98 3.44 3.17 -4.07
C THR A 98 4.40 2.07 -3.62
N THR A 99 5.37 1.74 -4.45
CA THR A 99 6.43 0.81 -4.10
C THR A 99 7.42 1.49 -3.17
N TRP A 100 7.56 0.98 -1.95
CA TRP A 100 8.52 1.50 -0.98
C TRP A 100 9.88 0.81 -1.09
N GLY A 101 10.91 1.50 -0.61
CA GLY A 101 12.30 1.02 -0.63
C GLY A 101 12.84 0.79 -2.03
N ASP A 102 13.71 -0.19 -2.19
CA ASP A 102 14.37 -0.51 -3.47
C ASP A 102 13.52 -1.42 -4.38
N GLY A 103 12.23 -1.57 -4.07
CA GLY A 103 11.31 -2.43 -4.81
C GLY A 103 11.69 -3.90 -4.77
N GLY A 104 12.30 -4.38 -3.69
CA GLY A 104 12.60 -5.79 -3.48
C GLY A 104 13.97 -6.24 -3.97
N THR A 105 14.90 -5.31 -4.16
CA THR A 105 16.28 -5.62 -4.54
C THR A 105 17.07 -6.17 -3.35
N THR A 106 16.85 -5.61 -2.16
CA THR A 106 17.48 -6.10 -0.92
C THR A 106 16.88 -7.46 -0.53
N PRO A 107 17.70 -8.50 -0.28
CA PRO A 107 17.23 -9.79 0.20
C PRO A 107 16.46 -9.68 1.51
N VAL A 108 15.40 -10.48 1.67
CA VAL A 108 14.43 -10.39 2.78
C VAL A 108 15.09 -10.30 4.17
N GLY A 109 16.13 -11.10 4.43
CA GLY A 109 16.82 -11.12 5.73
C GLY A 109 17.73 -9.91 6.02
N LEU A 110 17.93 -9.03 5.03
CA LEU A 110 18.77 -7.83 5.12
C LEU A 110 17.94 -6.54 5.05
N VAL A 111 16.61 -6.64 4.93
CA VAL A 111 15.76 -5.46 4.86
C VAL A 111 15.57 -4.85 6.24
N GLU A 112 15.98 -3.60 6.36
CA GLU A 112 15.78 -2.78 7.55
C GLU A 112 14.49 -1.96 7.46
N LEU A 113 13.84 -1.75 8.59
CA LEU A 113 12.65 -0.91 8.71
C LEU A 113 13.04 0.57 8.84
N LYS A 114 13.40 1.18 7.71
CA LYS A 114 13.95 2.55 7.67
C LYS A 114 12.87 3.62 7.84
N CYS A 115 13.21 4.73 8.51
CA CYS A 115 12.35 5.91 8.61
C CYS A 115 11.91 6.43 7.24
N ALA A 116 12.79 6.35 6.23
CA ALA A 116 12.47 6.78 4.87
C ALA A 116 11.25 6.04 4.29
N TYR A 117 11.13 4.73 4.53
CA TYR A 117 10.01 3.91 4.05
C TYR A 117 8.72 4.28 4.78
N VAL A 118 8.82 4.46 6.09
CA VAL A 118 7.71 4.93 6.93
C VAL A 118 7.22 6.31 6.47
N LYS A 119 8.12 7.26 6.21
CA LYS A 119 7.79 8.60 5.73
C LYS A 119 7.09 8.55 4.38
N GLN A 120 7.57 7.71 3.44
CA GLN A 120 6.92 7.53 2.15
C GLN A 120 5.48 6.99 2.29
N ILE A 121 5.28 5.94 3.09
CA ILE A 121 3.94 5.36 3.34
C ILE A 121 3.03 6.40 4.02
N ARG A 122 3.57 7.13 5.00
CA ARG A 122 2.84 8.20 5.69
C ARG A 122 2.41 9.32 4.73
N SER A 123 3.30 9.78 3.87
CA SER A 123 3.00 10.77 2.83
C SER A 123 1.90 10.26 1.89
N MET A 124 1.90 8.97 1.53
CA MET A 124 0.85 8.37 0.72
C MET A 124 -0.51 8.41 1.41
N ILE A 125 -0.58 8.02 2.69
CA ILE A 125 -1.82 8.06 3.49
C ILE A 125 -2.39 9.47 3.55
N ILE A 126 -1.54 10.45 3.84
CA ILE A 126 -1.95 11.87 3.94
C ILE A 126 -2.41 12.39 2.58
N ALA A 127 -1.64 12.13 1.50
CA ALA A 127 -1.98 12.60 0.15
C ALA A 127 -3.33 12.04 -0.32
N VAL A 128 -3.58 10.75 -0.13
CA VAL A 128 -4.86 10.12 -0.53
C VAL A 128 -6.01 10.65 0.32
N ARG A 129 -5.84 10.77 1.65
CA ARG A 129 -6.88 11.35 2.53
C ARG A 129 -7.22 12.79 2.15
N GLU A 130 -6.23 13.63 1.84
CA GLU A 130 -6.47 15.02 1.42
C GLU A 130 -7.08 15.11 0.02
N TYR A 131 -6.63 14.29 -0.92
CA TYR A 131 -7.14 14.26 -2.30
C TYR A 131 -8.60 13.79 -2.39
N THR A 132 -8.95 12.79 -1.57
CA THR A 132 -10.30 12.21 -1.55
C THR A 132 -11.23 12.92 -0.58
N GLY A 133 -10.69 13.61 0.43
CA GLY A 133 -11.46 14.25 1.49
C GLY A 133 -12.08 13.26 2.49
N LYS A 134 -11.65 12.00 2.49
CA LYS A 134 -12.26 10.90 3.28
C LYS A 134 -11.24 10.24 4.19
N LYS A 135 -11.73 9.49 5.19
CA LYS A 135 -10.90 8.48 5.83
C LYS A 135 -10.47 7.44 4.79
N VAL A 136 -9.27 6.89 4.95
CA VAL A 136 -8.72 5.88 4.05
C VAL A 136 -8.71 4.51 4.70
N ASP A 137 -8.77 3.48 3.88
CA ASP A 137 -8.55 2.11 4.29
C ASP A 137 -7.12 1.70 3.92
N VAL A 138 -6.46 0.94 4.78
CA VAL A 138 -5.08 0.51 4.58
C VAL A 138 -5.02 -1.01 4.63
N ILE A 139 -4.67 -1.64 3.51
CA ILE A 139 -4.39 -3.08 3.44
C ILE A 139 -2.87 -3.24 3.41
N ALA A 140 -2.31 -3.75 4.51
CA ALA A 140 -0.88 -3.87 4.67
C ALA A 140 -0.46 -5.34 4.72
N TYR A 141 0.41 -5.74 3.78
CA TYR A 141 0.85 -7.12 3.64
C TYR A 141 2.24 -7.33 4.26
N SER A 142 2.42 -8.42 5.02
CA SER A 142 3.74 -8.85 5.50
C SER A 142 4.49 -7.71 6.23
N MET A 143 5.75 -7.45 5.87
CA MET A 143 6.57 -6.33 6.37
C MET A 143 5.93 -4.94 6.15
N GLY A 144 4.99 -4.81 5.21
CA GLY A 144 4.19 -3.61 5.04
C GLY A 144 3.31 -3.30 6.26
N SER A 145 2.87 -4.32 7.02
CA SER A 145 2.06 -4.14 8.24
C SER A 145 2.78 -3.30 9.31
N PRO A 146 3.96 -3.69 9.83
CA PRO A 146 4.67 -2.87 10.81
C PRO A 146 5.06 -1.49 10.27
N LEU A 147 5.43 -1.37 8.98
CA LEU A 147 5.75 -0.08 8.36
C LEU A 147 4.54 0.87 8.31
N ALA A 148 3.38 0.37 7.89
CA ALA A 148 2.13 1.12 7.87
C ALA A 148 1.66 1.47 9.28
N ARG A 149 1.76 0.53 10.23
CA ARG A 149 1.49 0.79 11.65
C ARG A 149 2.38 1.89 12.19
N LYS A 150 3.66 1.95 11.84
CA LYS A 150 4.54 3.05 12.25
C LYS A 150 4.16 4.37 11.56
N ALA A 151 3.82 4.33 10.27
CA ALA A 151 3.39 5.50 9.52
C ALA A 151 2.11 6.12 10.12
N ILE A 152 1.18 5.30 10.60
CA ILE A 152 -0.06 5.73 11.25
C ILE A 152 0.22 6.21 12.68
N LEU A 153 1.03 5.49 13.47
CA LEU A 153 1.36 5.87 14.85
C LEU A 153 2.04 7.25 14.92
N GLY A 154 2.91 7.54 13.95
CA GLY A 154 3.74 8.73 13.97
C GLY A 154 4.79 8.67 15.09
N GLY A 155 4.98 9.80 15.78
CA GLY A 155 6.00 9.97 16.80
C GLY A 155 7.40 10.05 16.20
N ILE A 156 8.39 9.46 16.86
CA ILE A 156 9.81 9.54 16.50
C ILE A 156 10.24 8.26 15.78
N CYS A 157 10.99 8.38 14.68
CA CYS A 157 11.62 7.23 14.02
C CYS A 157 12.68 6.57 14.91
N VAL A 158 12.72 5.24 14.92
CA VAL A 158 13.62 4.47 15.79
C VAL A 158 15.08 4.61 15.35
N ASP A 159 15.33 4.57 14.05
CA ASP A 159 16.65 4.62 13.40
C ASP A 159 17.21 6.03 13.29
N THR A 160 16.43 7.01 12.80
CA THR A 160 16.95 8.37 12.50
C THR A 160 16.60 9.43 13.55
N ARG A 161 15.71 9.13 14.50
CA ARG A 161 15.14 10.11 15.45
C ARG A 161 14.35 11.26 14.82
N GLU A 162 14.05 11.20 13.53
CA GLU A 162 13.19 12.18 12.88
C GLU A 162 11.75 12.13 13.42
N LEU A 163 11.10 13.29 13.48
CA LEU A 163 9.71 13.42 13.89
C LEU A 163 8.76 13.19 12.71
N LEU A 164 7.92 12.16 12.81
CA LEU A 164 6.86 11.85 11.83
C LEU A 164 5.61 12.70 12.03
N GLY A 165 5.42 13.26 13.23
CA GLY A 165 4.26 14.03 13.63
C GLY A 165 3.24 13.21 14.42
N VAL A 166 2.02 13.74 14.55
CA VAL A 166 0.94 13.14 15.35
C VAL A 166 0.36 11.88 14.70
N PRO A 167 -0.32 11.00 15.46
CA PRO A 167 -0.99 9.84 14.88
C PRO A 167 -2.00 10.21 13.78
N LEU A 168 -2.14 9.36 12.77
CA LEU A 168 -3.15 9.47 11.69
C LEU A 168 -4.41 8.65 11.99
N THR A 169 -4.60 8.20 13.23
CA THR A 169 -5.71 7.33 13.65
C THR A 169 -7.08 7.85 13.17
N GLU A 170 -7.33 9.15 13.33
CA GLU A 170 -8.59 9.80 12.90
C GLU A 170 -8.76 9.90 11.37
N HIS A 171 -7.75 9.52 10.60
CA HIS A 171 -7.74 9.56 9.14
C HIS A 171 -7.82 8.16 8.51
N VAL A 172 -7.74 7.10 9.31
CA VAL A 172 -7.86 5.72 8.85
C VAL A 172 -9.20 5.16 9.31
N ASP A 173 -10.00 4.65 8.38
CA ASP A 173 -11.23 3.95 8.73
C ASP A 173 -10.95 2.49 9.05
N THR A 174 -10.55 1.70 8.06
CA THR A 174 -10.13 0.31 8.28
C THR A 174 -8.64 0.12 8.08
N PHE A 175 -7.98 -0.49 9.07
CA PHE A 175 -6.66 -1.08 8.91
C PHE A 175 -6.76 -2.60 8.85
N LEU A 176 -6.28 -3.19 7.76
CA LEU A 176 -6.25 -4.63 7.55
C LEU A 176 -4.80 -5.12 7.41
N SER A 177 -4.36 -5.91 8.38
CA SER A 177 -3.09 -6.64 8.31
C SER A 177 -3.29 -8.00 7.64
N VAL A 178 -2.53 -8.27 6.58
CA VAL A 178 -2.55 -9.55 5.86
C VAL A 178 -1.17 -10.19 5.98
N ALA A 179 -1.10 -11.38 6.58
CA ALA A 179 0.16 -12.06 6.89
C ALA A 179 1.20 -11.16 7.60
N GLY A 180 0.72 -10.20 8.41
CA GLY A 180 1.59 -9.25 9.09
C GLY A 180 2.21 -9.78 10.37
N SER A 181 3.27 -9.12 10.80
CA SER A 181 3.89 -9.33 12.11
C SER A 181 3.69 -8.09 12.98
N GLU A 182 3.38 -8.29 14.26
CA GLU A 182 3.35 -7.22 15.24
C GLU A 182 4.68 -7.05 15.99
N PHE A 183 5.79 -7.69 15.64
CA PHE A 183 6.98 -7.86 16.53
C PHE A 183 7.91 -6.65 16.71
N LEU A 184 7.35 -5.45 16.87
CA LEU A 184 8.12 -4.22 17.10
C LEU A 184 7.65 -3.51 18.37
N ALA A 185 8.59 -3.27 19.29
CA ALA A 185 8.30 -2.65 20.58
C ALA A 185 7.64 -1.26 20.44
N ASP A 186 8.04 -0.48 19.43
CA ASP A 186 7.53 0.87 19.20
C ASP A 186 6.06 0.88 18.75
N VAL A 187 5.72 0.14 17.68
CA VAL A 187 4.31 0.02 17.21
C VAL A 187 3.43 -0.77 18.19
N ASN A 188 4.01 -1.56 19.10
CA ASN A 188 3.26 -2.24 20.17
C ASN A 188 3.19 -1.44 21.48
N SER A 189 3.74 -0.22 21.52
CA SER A 189 3.64 0.63 22.71
C SER A 189 2.22 1.13 22.97
N ARG A 190 1.34 1.04 21.96
CA ARG A 190 -0.08 1.37 22.03
C ARG A 190 -0.89 0.29 21.32
N THR A 191 -2.12 0.11 21.76
CA THR A 191 -3.09 -0.82 21.15
C THR A 191 -4.17 -0.05 20.41
N HIS A 192 -4.63 -0.60 19.29
CA HIS A 192 -5.81 -0.14 18.56
C HIS A 192 -5.78 1.35 18.15
N TYR A 193 -4.66 1.79 17.59
CA TYR A 193 -4.49 3.15 17.06
C TYR A 193 -4.52 3.19 15.53
N GLU A 194 -4.60 2.03 14.88
CA GLU A 194 -4.41 1.87 13.45
C GLU A 194 -5.54 2.49 12.63
N GLY A 195 -6.75 2.60 13.17
CA GLY A 195 -7.93 3.21 12.54
C GLY A 195 -9.20 2.94 13.33
N THR A 196 -10.37 3.35 12.81
CA THR A 196 -11.69 3.06 13.39
C THR A 196 -11.91 1.55 13.59
N ALA A 197 -11.52 0.76 12.60
CA ALA A 197 -11.61 -0.70 12.61
C ALA A 197 -10.24 -1.30 12.29
N THR A 198 -9.87 -2.37 12.99
CA THR A 198 -8.56 -3.03 12.82
C THR A 198 -8.76 -4.53 12.71
N PHE A 199 -8.31 -5.11 11.60
CA PHE A 199 -8.46 -6.53 11.31
C PHE A 199 -7.13 -7.20 11.02
N SER A 200 -7.07 -8.51 11.23
CA SER A 200 -5.91 -9.34 10.84
C SER A 200 -6.34 -10.61 10.13
N ILE A 201 -5.70 -10.95 9.02
CA ILE A 201 -5.77 -12.26 8.36
C ILE A 201 -4.37 -12.87 8.44
N PHE A 202 -4.24 -14.05 9.04
CA PHE A 202 -2.95 -14.71 9.23
C PHE A 202 -3.10 -16.23 9.22
N SER A 203 -1.99 -16.95 9.06
CA SER A 203 -1.94 -18.41 9.06
C SER A 203 -1.04 -18.93 10.19
N THR A 204 -1.36 -20.11 10.72
CA THR A 204 -0.47 -20.82 11.67
C THR A 204 0.72 -21.47 10.98
N GLU A 205 0.65 -21.63 9.66
CA GLU A 205 1.65 -22.30 8.80
C GLU A 205 2.40 -21.29 7.92
N ASP A 206 2.32 -20.00 8.26
CA ASP A 206 3.10 -18.95 7.61
C ASP A 206 4.60 -19.23 7.77
N GLU A 207 5.24 -19.63 6.68
CA GLU A 207 6.63 -20.09 6.66
C GLU A 207 7.65 -18.95 6.70
N LYS A 208 7.22 -17.70 6.51
CA LYS A 208 8.12 -16.53 6.48
C LYS A 208 8.14 -15.80 7.82
N ILE A 209 6.98 -15.53 8.40
CA ILE A 209 6.85 -14.84 9.69
C ILE A 209 6.79 -15.83 10.85
N GLY A 210 6.24 -17.02 10.60
CA GLY A 210 5.92 -17.99 11.65
C GLY A 210 4.71 -17.56 12.47
N TYR A 211 4.04 -18.52 13.11
CA TYR A 211 2.92 -18.24 14.01
C TYR A 211 3.36 -17.57 15.32
N ARG A 212 4.59 -17.86 15.76
CA ARG A 212 5.18 -17.31 16.98
C ARG A 212 6.58 -16.79 16.71
N THR A 213 6.87 -15.60 17.22
CA THR A 213 8.20 -15.01 17.28
C THR A 213 8.49 -14.67 18.74
N CYS A 214 9.71 -14.90 19.24
CA CYS A 214 10.09 -14.61 20.64
C CYS A 214 9.05 -15.08 21.69
N SER A 215 8.50 -16.28 21.50
CA SER A 215 7.47 -16.90 22.37
C SER A 215 6.11 -16.19 22.43
N ARG A 216 5.88 -15.13 21.64
CA ARG A 216 4.60 -14.42 21.51
C ARG A 216 3.99 -14.71 20.13
N LEU A 217 2.69 -14.46 19.98
CA LEU A 217 1.99 -14.67 18.71
C LEU A 217 2.35 -13.54 17.73
N SER A 218 2.73 -13.90 16.49
CA SER A 218 3.02 -13.00 15.35
C SER A 218 1.85 -12.11 14.94
N SER A 219 0.65 -12.66 15.11
CA SER A 219 -0.67 -12.09 14.79
C SER A 219 -1.72 -12.81 15.64
N PRO A 220 -2.93 -12.23 15.85
CA PRO A 220 -3.42 -10.97 15.29
C PRO A 220 -2.89 -9.74 16.03
N ILE A 221 -3.18 -8.55 15.50
CA ILE A 221 -2.93 -7.28 16.19
C ILE A 221 -3.67 -7.26 17.53
N VAL A 222 -2.93 -7.11 18.62
CA VAL A 222 -3.50 -7.02 19.97
C VAL A 222 -4.43 -5.80 20.10
N GLY A 223 -5.66 -6.05 20.55
CA GLY A 223 -6.70 -5.04 20.71
C GLY A 223 -7.45 -4.69 19.42
N GLY A 224 -7.14 -5.36 18.29
CA GLY A 224 -7.88 -5.16 17.04
C GLY A 224 -9.36 -5.56 17.13
N THR A 225 -10.17 -5.00 16.24
CA THR A 225 -11.61 -5.24 16.13
C THR A 225 -11.96 -6.71 15.85
N GLY A 226 -11.13 -7.41 15.09
CA GLY A 226 -11.35 -8.83 14.81
C GLY A 226 -10.23 -9.46 14.00
N PHE A 227 -10.29 -10.78 13.82
CA PHE A 227 -9.30 -11.49 13.02
C PHE A 227 -9.88 -12.74 12.37
N VAL A 228 -9.19 -13.20 11.32
CA VAL A 228 -9.40 -14.52 10.72
C VAL A 228 -8.08 -15.27 10.72
N LYS A 229 -8.06 -16.36 11.47
CA LYS A 229 -6.97 -17.34 11.44
C LYS A 229 -7.25 -18.38 10.36
N LYS A 230 -6.26 -18.61 9.50
CA LYS A 230 -6.23 -19.69 8.51
C LYS A 230 -5.35 -20.84 9.00
N LEU A 231 -5.67 -22.02 8.50
CA LEU A 231 -4.86 -23.22 8.64
C LEU A 231 -4.35 -23.58 7.24
N GLU A 232 -3.15 -24.14 7.18
CA GLU A 232 -2.54 -24.73 5.97
C GLU A 232 -2.40 -23.74 4.81
N MET A 233 -2.18 -22.46 5.11
CA MET A 233 -1.84 -21.46 4.10
C MET A 233 -0.41 -20.98 4.30
N SER A 234 0.37 -20.99 3.22
CA SER A 234 1.66 -20.29 3.17
C SER A 234 1.48 -18.77 3.28
N HIS A 235 2.58 -18.06 3.52
CA HIS A 235 2.59 -16.60 3.63
C HIS A 235 1.92 -15.91 2.42
N ASP A 236 2.29 -16.33 1.20
CA ASP A 236 1.76 -15.74 -0.03
C ASP A 236 0.33 -16.25 -0.33
N GLU A 237 -0.02 -17.48 0.10
CA GLU A 237 -1.39 -17.98 -0.03
C GLU A 237 -2.39 -17.23 0.85
N VAL A 238 -1.96 -16.74 2.03
CA VAL A 238 -2.80 -15.86 2.85
C VAL A 238 -3.19 -14.61 2.06
N LEU A 239 -2.27 -14.02 1.29
CA LEU A 239 -2.58 -12.88 0.44
C LEU A 239 -3.51 -13.28 -0.71
N ASP A 240 -3.14 -14.29 -1.50
CA ASP A 240 -3.81 -14.60 -2.76
C ASP A 240 -5.19 -15.23 -2.56
N LYS A 241 -5.32 -16.19 -1.63
CA LYS A 241 -6.55 -16.96 -1.42
C LYS A 241 -7.58 -16.23 -0.56
N THR A 242 -7.25 -15.06 -0.02
CA THR A 242 -8.16 -14.28 0.84
C THR A 242 -8.56 -12.93 0.25
N MET A 243 -8.28 -12.67 -1.04
CA MET A 243 -8.58 -11.37 -1.67
C MET A 243 -10.02 -10.89 -1.48
N GLU A 244 -11.02 -11.76 -1.70
CA GLU A 244 -12.43 -11.38 -1.46
C GLU A 244 -12.71 -11.06 0.02
N MET A 245 -12.06 -11.76 0.95
CA MET A 245 -12.17 -11.48 2.38
C MET A 245 -11.53 -10.13 2.73
N GLN A 246 -10.40 -9.79 2.12
CA GLN A 246 -9.75 -8.49 2.31
C GLN A 246 -10.70 -7.36 1.87
N ILE A 247 -11.33 -7.50 0.71
CA ILE A 247 -12.31 -6.54 0.19
C ILE A 247 -13.55 -6.46 1.10
N ASN A 248 -14.04 -7.58 1.63
CA ASN A 248 -15.18 -7.58 2.55
C ASN A 248 -14.86 -6.87 3.87
N PHE A 249 -13.62 -6.97 4.38
CA PHE A 249 -13.21 -6.21 5.55
C PHE A 249 -13.23 -4.71 5.28
N ILE A 250 -12.84 -4.26 4.09
CA ILE A 250 -12.95 -2.85 3.71
C ILE A 250 -14.43 -2.43 3.63
N LYS A 251 -15.23 -3.10 2.82
CA LYS A 251 -16.62 -2.64 2.54
C LYS A 251 -17.64 -2.89 3.64
N ARG A 252 -17.40 -3.89 4.49
CA ARG A 252 -18.44 -4.46 5.37
C ARG A 252 -17.97 -4.64 6.81
N HIS A 253 -16.67 -4.47 7.08
CA HIS A 253 -16.06 -4.72 8.39
C HIS A 253 -16.28 -6.16 8.89
N LYS A 254 -16.39 -7.12 7.97
CA LYS A 254 -16.62 -8.55 8.26
C LYS A 254 -16.09 -9.44 7.13
N PRO A 255 -15.79 -10.72 7.40
CA PRO A 255 -15.10 -11.57 6.41
C PRO A 255 -15.97 -12.09 5.26
N LYS A 256 -17.30 -12.04 5.38
CA LYS A 256 -18.29 -12.50 4.37
C LYS A 256 -19.44 -11.50 4.29
#